data_AF-A0AAU2SK01-F1
#
_entry.id   AF-A0AAU2SK01-F1
#
_cell.length_a   1.000
_cell.length_b   1.000
_cell.length_c   1.000
_cell.angle_alpha   90.00
_cell.angle_beta   90.00
_cell.angle_gamma   90.00
#
_symmetry.space_group_name_H-M   'P 1'
#
loop_
_entity.id
_entity.type
_entity.pdbx_description
1 polymer ?
#
loop_
_entity_poly.entity_id
_entity_poly.type
_entity_poly.pdbx_seq_one_letter_code
_entity_poly.pdbx_strand_id
1 'polypeptide(L)'
;MAVIALSAGLAAAVFVKALGVGFFARARSEQAAAARESPLLMRVGMGLLAALCVALALVPGLLGEGLERAVAAVGLAGTRPVSGGGLRVRLDEVSATLSPLWVIAALVVALGAVMATVQWAARRRQRRTQARLWDCGGGAPTPRMAYTATSFAEPLQRVFDDVLAPEQDVDVTPVRESAYLVERVKFRNRVPGRIEHRLYRPVLELLATAGQSARRLAGGSVHTYLGYGFFGLVTLLVVLVVGW
;
A
#
# COMPACT_ATOMS: atom_id res chain seq x y z
N MET A 1 19.54 2.40 -1.37
CA MET A 1 19.15 1.11 -0.75
C MET A 1 18.24 1.26 0.47
N ALA A 2 18.52 2.17 1.42
CA ALA A 2 17.69 2.32 2.63
C ALA A 2 16.19 2.58 2.36
N VAL A 3 15.86 3.49 1.44
CA VAL A 3 14.45 3.78 1.08
C VAL A 3 13.76 2.56 0.48
N ILE A 4 14.45 1.82 -0.40
CA ILE A 4 13.91 0.60 -1.03
C ILE A 4 13.64 -0.48 0.04
N ALA A 5 14.59 -0.69 0.95
CA ALA A 5 14.44 -1.62 2.05
C ALA A 5 13.28 -1.22 2.98
N LEU A 6 13.16 0.07 3.29
CA LEU A 6 12.05 0.62 4.08
C LEU A 6 10.70 0.37 3.40
N SER A 7 10.59 0.66 2.09
CA SER A 7 9.38 0.41 1.31
C SER A 7 8.99 -1.07 1.29
N ALA A 8 9.97 -1.97 1.14
CA ALA A 8 9.73 -3.41 1.18
C ALA A 8 9.23 -3.86 2.58
N GLY A 9 9.84 -3.36 3.66
CA GLY A 9 9.40 -3.64 5.03
C GLY A 9 8.00 -3.13 5.33
N LEU A 10 7.67 -1.91 4.89
CA LEU A 10 6.33 -1.32 5.00
C LEU A 10 5.30 -2.14 4.23
N ALA A 11 5.63 -2.57 3.01
CA ALA A 11 4.75 -3.42 2.21
C ALA A 11 4.45 -4.75 2.94
N ALA A 12 5.47 -5.40 3.50
CA ALA A 12 5.28 -6.61 4.30
C ALA A 12 4.37 -6.37 5.51
N ALA A 13 4.58 -5.29 6.27
CA ALA A 13 3.74 -4.92 7.41
C ALA A 13 2.27 -4.66 7.00
N VAL A 14 2.05 -4.03 5.84
CA VAL A 14 0.70 -3.80 5.30
C VAL A 14 0.01 -5.12 4.94
N PHE A 15 0.72 -6.07 4.32
CA PHE A 15 0.16 -7.39 4.00
C PHE A 15 -0.15 -8.20 5.26
N VAL A 16 0.72 -8.17 6.26
CA VAL A 16 0.46 -8.81 7.57
C VAL A 16 -0.79 -8.20 8.23
N LYS A 17 -0.92 -6.87 8.22
CA LYS A 17 -2.11 -6.17 8.72
C LYS A 17 -3.37 -6.58 7.96
N ALA A 18 -3.31 -6.59 6.62
CA ALA A 18 -4.46 -6.88 5.77
C ALA A 18 -4.95 -8.32 5.96
N LEU A 19 -4.03 -9.30 5.96
CA LEU A 19 -4.36 -10.70 6.16
C LEU A 19 -4.78 -10.99 7.61
N GLY A 20 -4.04 -10.46 8.59
CA GLY A 20 -4.30 -10.65 10.01
C GLY A 20 -5.66 -10.10 10.44
N VAL A 21 -5.96 -8.85 10.10
CA VAL A 21 -7.21 -8.20 10.51
C VAL A 21 -8.38 -8.61 9.61
N GLY A 22 -8.14 -8.92 8.33
CA GLY A 22 -9.19 -9.28 7.37
C GLY A 22 -9.65 -10.73 7.48
N PHE A 23 -8.71 -11.68 7.53
CA PHE A 23 -9.03 -13.11 7.42
C PHE A 23 -8.86 -13.89 8.74
N PHE A 24 -8.00 -13.43 9.65
CA PHE A 24 -7.75 -14.13 10.92
C PHE A 24 -8.48 -13.53 12.13
N ALA A 25 -9.13 -12.38 11.99
CA ALA A 25 -9.91 -11.77 13.06
C ALA A 25 -11.34 -12.33 13.14
N ARG A 26 -11.98 -12.21 14.32
CA ARG A 26 -13.40 -12.55 14.49
C ARG A 26 -14.28 -11.51 13.77
N ALA A 27 -15.39 -11.96 13.20
CA ALA A 27 -16.40 -11.06 12.63
C ALA A 27 -16.89 -10.05 13.67
N ARG A 28 -16.83 -8.75 13.33
CA ARG A 28 -17.23 -7.64 14.20
C ARG A 28 -18.58 -7.02 13.84
N SER A 29 -19.11 -7.37 12.67
CA SER A 29 -20.42 -6.94 12.18
C SER A 29 -21.23 -8.15 11.73
N GLU A 30 -22.56 -8.00 11.73
CA GLU A 30 -23.46 -9.05 11.26
C GLU A 30 -23.23 -9.37 9.78
N GLN A 31 -22.91 -8.35 8.96
CA GLN A 31 -22.58 -8.54 7.54
C GLN A 31 -21.33 -9.41 7.35
N ALA A 32 -20.30 -9.23 8.18
CA ALA A 32 -19.10 -10.04 8.13
C ALA A 32 -19.37 -11.49 8.61
N ALA A 33 -20.26 -11.66 9.59
CA ALA A 33 -20.66 -12.98 10.06
C ALA A 33 -21.55 -13.74 9.05
N ALA A 34 -22.37 -13.02 8.28
CA ALA A 34 -23.24 -13.57 7.24
C ALA A 34 -22.59 -13.65 5.85
N ALA A 35 -21.32 -13.25 5.72
CA ALA A 35 -20.60 -13.26 4.45
C ALA A 35 -20.52 -14.68 3.87
N ARG A 36 -20.77 -14.81 2.57
CA ARG A 36 -20.72 -16.07 1.83
C ARG A 36 -19.59 -16.05 0.83
N GLU A 37 -19.15 -17.24 0.44
CA GLU A 37 -18.10 -17.44 -0.55
C GLU A 37 -18.47 -16.77 -1.89
N SER A 38 -17.45 -16.22 -2.54
CA SER A 38 -17.62 -15.52 -3.82
C SER A 38 -18.03 -16.47 -4.96
N PRO A 39 -18.78 -15.97 -5.96
CA PRO A 39 -19.18 -16.80 -7.11
C PRO A 39 -17.96 -17.33 -7.87
N LEU A 40 -18.09 -18.49 -8.50
CA LEU A 40 -16.98 -19.19 -9.17
C LEU A 40 -16.25 -18.32 -10.19
N LEU A 41 -16.98 -17.50 -10.96
CA LEU A 41 -16.37 -16.63 -11.97
C LEU A 41 -15.36 -15.64 -11.37
N MET A 42 -15.66 -15.09 -10.20
CA MET A 42 -14.78 -14.16 -9.49
C MET A 42 -13.54 -14.89 -8.95
N ARG A 43 -13.72 -16.11 -8.42
CA ARG A 43 -12.61 -16.96 -7.96
C ARG A 43 -11.68 -17.38 -9.09
N VAL A 44 -12.23 -17.72 -10.25
CA VAL A 44 -11.42 -18.06 -11.44
C VAL A 44 -10.58 -16.86 -11.87
N GLY A 45 -11.17 -15.66 -11.91
CA GLY A 45 -10.42 -14.43 -12.21
C GLY A 45 -9.28 -14.17 -11.22
N MET A 46 -9.55 -14.27 -9.91
CA MET A 46 -8.52 -14.14 -8.87
C MET A 46 -7.44 -15.22 -8.98
N GLY A 47 -7.84 -16.46 -9.25
CA GLY A 47 -6.93 -17.60 -9.41
C GLY A 47 -6.02 -17.46 -10.63
N LEU A 48 -6.55 -16.97 -11.75
CA LEU A 48 -5.77 -16.70 -12.96
C LEU A 48 -4.72 -15.60 -12.72
N LEU A 49 -5.11 -14.50 -12.06
CA LEU A 49 -4.18 -13.43 -11.70
C LEU A 49 -3.10 -13.93 -10.74
N ALA A 50 -3.47 -14.72 -9.74
CA ALA A 50 -2.51 -15.32 -8.81
C ALA A 50 -1.52 -16.26 -9.52
N ALA A 51 -2.01 -17.10 -10.44
CA ALA A 51 -1.17 -17.98 -11.25
C ALA A 51 -0.19 -17.19 -12.13
N LEU A 52 -0.65 -16.09 -12.74
CA LEU A 52 0.20 -15.21 -13.53
C LEU A 52 1.32 -14.58 -12.69
N CYS A 53 1.00 -14.08 -11.49
CA CYS A 53 1.98 -13.54 -10.55
C CYS A 53 3.03 -14.58 -10.15
N VAL A 54 2.62 -15.82 -9.87
CA VAL A 54 3.52 -16.93 -9.54
C VAL A 54 4.40 -17.30 -10.73
N ALA A 55 3.84 -17.36 -11.94
CA ALA A 55 4.59 -17.65 -13.16
C ALA A 55 5.67 -16.59 -13.42
N LEU A 56 5.32 -15.31 -13.30
CA LEU A 56 6.27 -14.20 -13.44
C LEU A 56 7.36 -14.20 -12.35
N ALA A 57 7.02 -14.61 -11.13
CA ALA A 57 7.99 -14.72 -10.03
C ALA A 57 8.97 -15.89 -10.24
N LEU A 58 8.50 -17.03 -10.75
CA LEU A 58 9.31 -18.23 -10.99
C LEU A 58 10.21 -18.09 -12.21
N VAL A 59 9.72 -17.41 -13.25
CA VAL A 59 10.41 -17.24 -14.53
C VAL A 59 10.49 -15.76 -14.88
N PRO A 60 11.34 -14.96 -14.19
CA PRO A 60 11.49 -13.54 -14.48
C PRO A 60 11.94 -13.29 -15.93
N GLY A 61 12.61 -14.28 -16.54
CA GLY A 61 13.06 -14.24 -17.93
C GLY A 61 11.93 -14.19 -18.96
N LEU A 62 10.67 -14.48 -18.61
CA LEU A 62 9.54 -14.39 -19.55
C LEU A 62 9.32 -12.96 -20.08
N LEU A 63 9.59 -11.95 -19.25
CA LEU A 63 9.44 -10.54 -19.61
C LEU A 63 10.77 -9.90 -20.02
N GLY A 64 11.90 -10.57 -19.79
CA GLY A 64 13.24 -10.03 -20.01
C GLY A 64 13.45 -9.56 -21.44
N GLU A 65 13.29 -10.46 -22.41
CA GLU A 65 13.50 -10.12 -23.84
C GLU A 65 12.52 -9.06 -24.35
N GLY A 66 11.27 -9.09 -23.89
CA GLY A 66 10.26 -8.09 -24.28
C GLY A 66 10.58 -6.71 -23.72
N LEU A 67 11.02 -6.65 -22.46
CA LEU A 67 11.41 -5.41 -21.81
C LEU A 67 12.70 -4.85 -22.43
N GLU A 68 13.69 -5.69 -22.74
CA GLU A 68 14.91 -5.27 -23.43
C GLU A 68 14.61 -4.64 -24.79
N ARG A 69 13.71 -5.24 -25.59
CA ARG A 69 13.27 -4.65 -26.86
C ARG A 69 12.57 -3.31 -26.67
N ALA A 70 11.72 -3.19 -25.64
CA ALA A 70 11.03 -1.94 -25.33
C ALA A 70 11.99 -0.84 -24.87
N VAL A 71 12.97 -1.17 -24.03
CA VAL A 71 13.99 -0.24 -23.54
C VAL A 71 14.93 0.19 -24.67
N ALA A 72 15.29 -0.73 -25.56
CA ALA A 72 16.08 -0.43 -26.76
C ALA A 72 15.32 0.49 -27.72
N ALA A 73 14.00 0.30 -27.89
CA ALA A 73 13.17 1.17 -28.71
C ALA A 73 13.08 2.62 -28.19
N VAL A 74 13.27 2.83 -26.89
CA VAL A 74 13.29 4.16 -26.24
C VAL A 74 14.70 4.79 -26.26
N GLY A 75 15.71 4.11 -26.82
CA GLY A 75 17.06 4.66 -26.96
C GLY A 75 17.90 4.61 -25.67
N LEU A 76 17.44 3.90 -24.65
CA LEU A 76 18.16 3.68 -23.38
C LEU A 76 19.13 2.48 -23.46
N ALA A 77 19.59 2.16 -24.67
CA ALA A 77 20.39 0.98 -25.00
C ALA A 77 21.83 1.12 -24.48
N GLY A 78 22.04 0.85 -23.18
CA GLY A 78 23.38 0.88 -22.58
C GLY A 78 23.54 -0.07 -21.40
N THR A 79 22.46 -0.54 -20.79
CA THR A 79 22.52 -1.47 -19.67
C THR A 79 21.78 -2.75 -20.05
N ARG A 80 22.52 -3.86 -20.14
CA ARG A 80 21.94 -5.22 -20.06
C ARG A 80 22.06 -5.67 -18.59
N PRO A 81 21.18 -5.22 -17.68
CA PRO A 81 21.31 -5.57 -16.27
C PRO A 81 21.02 -7.05 -15.97
N VAL A 82 20.41 -7.77 -16.92
CA VAL A 82 19.95 -9.15 -16.75
C VAL A 82 20.46 -10.01 -17.89
N SER A 83 21.54 -10.75 -17.66
CA SER A 83 22.13 -11.67 -18.64
C SER A 83 21.89 -13.12 -18.18
N GLY A 84 20.75 -13.71 -18.56
CA GLY A 84 20.45 -15.10 -18.24
C GLY A 84 19.05 -15.52 -18.68
N GLY A 85 18.98 -16.52 -19.56
CA GLY A 85 17.72 -17.03 -20.10
C GLY A 85 16.87 -17.80 -19.08
N GLY A 86 15.56 -17.54 -19.10
CA GLY A 86 14.52 -18.33 -18.45
C GLY A 86 14.54 -18.30 -16.92
N LEU A 87 15.35 -19.17 -16.32
CA LEU A 87 15.25 -19.62 -14.92
C LEU A 87 16.42 -19.14 -14.03
N ARG A 88 17.38 -18.43 -14.62
CA ARG A 88 18.58 -17.94 -13.95
C ARG A 88 18.75 -16.48 -14.29
N VAL A 89 18.63 -15.63 -13.27
CA VAL A 89 18.95 -14.21 -13.38
C VAL A 89 20.39 -14.05 -12.92
N ARG A 90 21.28 -13.66 -13.83
CA ARG A 90 22.63 -13.24 -13.47
C ARG A 90 22.60 -11.72 -13.41
N LEU A 91 22.87 -11.18 -12.21
CA LEU A 91 23.15 -9.77 -12.06
C LEU A 91 24.66 -9.60 -12.28
N ASP A 92 25.07 -8.87 -13.32
CA ASP A 92 26.50 -8.76 -13.67
C ASP A 92 27.32 -8.02 -12.60
N GLU A 93 26.69 -7.21 -11.74
CA GLU A 93 27.38 -6.45 -10.68
C GLU A 93 27.57 -7.22 -9.37
N VAL A 94 26.82 -8.30 -9.15
CA VAL A 94 26.91 -9.12 -7.93
C VAL A 94 27.05 -10.56 -8.41
N SER A 95 28.23 -11.17 -8.22
CA SER A 95 28.53 -12.58 -8.56
C SER A 95 27.71 -13.58 -7.72
N ALA A 96 26.40 -13.43 -7.72
CA ALA A 96 25.40 -14.29 -7.11
C ALA A 96 24.46 -14.76 -8.21
N THR A 97 24.62 -16.01 -8.64
CA THR A 97 23.62 -16.67 -9.49
C THR A 97 22.45 -17.05 -8.58
N LEU A 98 21.51 -16.13 -8.40
CA LEU A 98 20.26 -16.42 -7.69
C LEU A 98 19.34 -17.16 -8.67
N SER A 99 19.18 -18.46 -8.45
CA SER A 99 18.10 -19.23 -9.05
C SER A 99 16.81 -18.91 -8.27
N PRO A 100 15.85 -18.17 -8.85
CA PRO A 100 14.62 -17.79 -8.16
C PRO A 100 13.83 -19.02 -7.68
N LEU A 101 13.93 -20.13 -8.43
CA LEU A 101 13.33 -21.41 -8.05
C LEU A 101 13.82 -21.94 -6.71
N TRP A 102 15.13 -21.92 -6.46
CA TRP A 102 15.67 -22.45 -5.20
C TRP A 102 15.27 -21.58 -4.01
N VAL A 103 15.22 -20.27 -4.19
CA VAL A 103 14.75 -19.34 -3.16
C VAL A 103 13.27 -19.58 -2.84
N ILE A 104 12.43 -19.69 -3.87
CA ILE A 104 11.00 -19.95 -3.71
C ILE A 104 10.78 -21.34 -3.10
N ALA A 105 11.48 -22.37 -3.58
CA ALA A 105 11.39 -23.73 -3.04
C ALA A 105 11.81 -23.77 -1.56
N ALA A 106 12.93 -23.13 -1.20
CA ALA A 106 13.38 -23.03 0.18
C ALA A 106 12.35 -22.31 1.06
N LEU A 107 11.75 -21.22 0.56
CA LEU A 107 10.71 -20.48 1.27
C LEU A 107 9.45 -21.31 1.49
N VAL A 108 8.97 -22.01 0.44
CA VAL A 108 7.80 -22.90 0.51
C VAL A 108 8.05 -24.05 1.48
N VAL A 109 9.23 -24.66 1.44
CA VAL A 109 9.62 -25.72 2.37
C VAL A 109 9.70 -25.20 3.80
N ALA A 110 10.28 -24.02 4.02
CA ALA A 110 10.36 -23.40 5.34
C ALA A 110 8.96 -23.09 5.91
N LEU A 111 8.08 -22.47 5.12
CA LEU A 111 6.68 -22.22 5.51
C LEU A 111 5.93 -23.52 5.77
N GLY A 112 6.10 -24.53 4.91
CA GLY A 112 5.49 -25.85 5.06
C GLY A 112 5.97 -26.55 6.33
N ALA A 113 7.26 -26.46 6.65
CA ALA A 113 7.82 -27.01 7.89
C ALA A 113 7.29 -26.29 9.13
N VAL A 114 7.20 -24.94 9.11
CA VAL A 114 6.58 -24.17 10.20
C VAL A 114 5.11 -24.55 10.37
N MET A 115 4.35 -24.64 9.28
CA MET A 115 2.95 -25.07 9.36
C MET A 115 2.81 -26.51 9.87
N ALA A 116 3.64 -27.43 9.39
CA ALA A 116 3.60 -28.84 9.79
C ALA A 116 3.97 -29.00 11.28
N THR A 117 4.99 -28.29 11.76
CA THR A 117 5.38 -28.29 13.18
C THR A 117 4.29 -27.68 14.05
N VAL A 118 3.70 -26.56 13.64
CA VAL A 118 2.56 -25.95 14.34
C VAL A 118 1.37 -26.89 14.35
N GLN A 119 1.01 -27.51 13.22
CA GLN A 119 -0.10 -28.46 13.17
C GLN A 119 0.17 -29.73 13.98
N TRP A 120 1.40 -30.23 13.98
CA TRP A 120 1.78 -31.40 14.77
C TRP A 120 1.74 -31.10 16.26
N ALA A 121 2.29 -29.96 16.68
CA ALA A 121 2.18 -29.46 18.05
C ALA A 121 0.72 -29.20 18.44
N ALA A 122 -0.08 -28.63 17.53
CA ALA A 122 -1.50 -28.39 17.73
C ALA A 122 -2.28 -29.70 17.84
N ARG A 123 -2.04 -30.71 17.00
CA ARG A 123 -2.69 -32.04 17.09
C ARG A 123 -2.32 -32.78 18.36
N ARG A 124 -1.06 -32.68 18.81
CA ARG A 124 -0.62 -33.19 20.11
C ARG A 124 -1.29 -32.45 21.27
N ARG A 125 -1.48 -31.13 21.12
CA ARG A 125 -2.23 -30.32 22.08
C ARG A 125 -3.74 -30.54 21.99
N GLN A 126 -4.34 -30.85 20.85
CA GLN A 126 -5.78 -31.07 20.67
C GLN A 126 -6.29 -32.32 21.42
N ARG A 127 -5.41 -33.28 21.73
CA ARG A 127 -5.72 -34.35 22.69
C ARG A 127 -5.87 -33.84 24.14
N ARG A 128 -5.53 -32.58 24.40
CA ARG A 128 -5.75 -31.84 25.64
C ARG A 128 -6.60 -30.59 25.30
N THR A 129 -7.78 -30.50 25.90
CA THR A 129 -8.50 -29.24 26.18
C THR A 129 -9.26 -28.48 25.08
N GLN A 130 -10.59 -28.45 25.30
CA GLN A 130 -11.44 -27.26 25.21
C GLN A 130 -11.00 -26.18 26.23
N ALA A 131 -9.77 -25.70 26.16
CA ALA A 131 -9.30 -24.67 27.09
C ALA A 131 -9.88 -23.32 26.68
N ARG A 132 -10.42 -22.58 27.65
CA ARG A 132 -10.80 -21.18 27.45
C ARG A 132 -9.55 -20.37 27.06
N LEU A 133 -9.70 -19.43 26.14
CA LEU A 133 -8.64 -18.45 25.87
C LEU A 133 -8.34 -17.68 27.16
N TRP A 134 -7.07 -17.31 27.35
CA TRP A 134 -6.68 -16.42 28.44
C TRP A 134 -7.49 -15.13 28.33
N ASP A 135 -8.34 -14.88 29.32
CA ASP A 135 -9.27 -13.75 29.34
C ASP A 135 -8.86 -12.66 30.32
N CYS A 136 -7.67 -12.77 30.92
CA CYS A 136 -7.21 -11.89 32.00
C CYS A 136 -8.22 -11.77 33.17
N GLY A 137 -9.10 -12.77 33.36
CA GLY A 137 -10.18 -12.72 34.35
C GLY A 137 -11.44 -11.95 33.93
N GLY A 138 -11.49 -11.43 32.69
CA GLY A 138 -12.61 -10.64 32.15
C GLY A 138 -13.71 -11.44 31.43
N GLY A 139 -13.61 -12.77 31.42
CA GLY A 139 -14.55 -13.65 30.70
C GLY A 139 -14.26 -13.78 29.20
N ALA A 140 -15.06 -14.59 28.50
CA ALA A 140 -14.77 -14.99 27.11
C ALA A 140 -14.50 -13.77 26.18
N PRO A 141 -13.36 -13.74 25.46
CA PRO A 141 -13.01 -12.60 24.60
C PRO A 141 -14.07 -12.31 23.54
N THR A 142 -14.57 -11.08 23.53
CA THR A 142 -15.57 -10.62 22.55
C THR A 142 -14.88 -10.10 21.27
N PRO A 143 -15.56 -10.09 20.11
CA PRO A 143 -15.00 -9.54 18.87
C PRO A 143 -14.57 -8.06 18.97
N ARG A 144 -15.12 -7.30 19.94
CA ARG A 144 -14.74 -5.91 20.18
C ARG A 144 -13.36 -5.77 20.83
N MET A 145 -12.88 -6.81 21.51
CA MET A 145 -11.57 -6.85 22.18
C MET A 145 -10.44 -7.24 21.21
N ALA A 146 -10.76 -7.66 19.98
CA ALA A 146 -9.76 -7.99 18.98
C ALA A 146 -9.01 -6.73 18.49
N TYR A 147 -7.70 -6.89 18.24
CA TYR A 147 -6.86 -5.83 17.72
C TYR A 147 -7.36 -5.31 16.37
N THR A 148 -7.37 -3.99 16.19
CA THR A 148 -7.85 -3.37 14.96
C THR A 148 -6.70 -3.09 13.99
N ALA A 149 -7.01 -2.79 12.74
CA ALA A 149 -6.01 -2.33 11.77
C ALA A 149 -5.33 -1.02 12.21
N THR A 150 -6.05 -0.14 12.92
CA THR A 150 -5.47 1.12 13.43
C THR A 150 -4.53 0.86 14.60
N SER A 151 -4.88 -0.03 15.52
CA SER A 151 -3.98 -0.43 16.62
C SER A 151 -2.73 -1.13 16.09
N PHE A 152 -2.84 -1.99 15.05
CA PHE A 152 -1.69 -2.62 14.40
C PHE A 152 -0.71 -1.62 13.79
N ALA A 153 -1.22 -0.55 13.21
CA ALA A 153 -0.39 0.48 12.60
C ALA A 153 0.15 1.50 13.61
N GLU A 154 -0.29 1.49 14.86
CA GLU A 154 0.01 2.54 15.84
C GLU A 154 1.50 2.70 16.16
N PRO A 155 2.30 1.64 16.35
CA PRO A 155 3.75 1.78 16.55
C PRO A 155 4.44 2.43 15.35
N LEU A 156 4.00 2.07 14.14
CA LEU A 156 4.53 2.63 12.90
C LEU A 156 4.14 4.10 12.75
N GLN A 157 2.91 4.47 13.14
CA GLN A 157 2.46 5.86 13.16
C GLN A 157 3.29 6.71 14.12
N ARG A 158 3.70 6.18 15.29
CA ARG A 158 4.60 6.89 16.22
C ARG A 158 6.00 7.10 15.64
N VAL A 159 6.55 6.13 14.92
CA VAL A 159 7.86 6.29 14.25
C VAL A 159 7.80 7.39 13.18
N PHE A 160 6.68 7.49 12.47
CA PHE A 160 6.46 8.51 11.44
C PHE A 160 5.62 9.70 11.93
N ASP A 161 5.63 9.98 13.22
CA ASP A 161 4.80 11.04 13.84
C ASP A 161 5.11 12.42 13.24
N ASP A 162 6.37 12.70 12.93
CA ASP A 162 6.78 13.99 12.35
C ASP A 162 6.16 14.24 10.96
N VAL A 163 5.90 13.16 10.20
CA VAL A 163 5.32 13.24 8.85
C VAL A 163 3.80 13.09 8.88
N LEU A 164 3.29 12.12 9.66
CA LEU A 164 1.87 11.76 9.71
C LEU A 164 1.07 12.63 10.69
N ALA A 165 1.71 13.09 11.77
CA ALA A 165 1.11 13.81 12.89
C ALA A 165 -0.26 13.25 13.33
N PRO A 166 -0.34 11.97 13.73
CA PRO A 166 -1.55 11.37 14.29
C PRO A 166 -2.09 12.19 15.46
N GLU A 167 -3.38 12.50 15.41
CA GLU A 167 -4.13 13.10 16.51
C GLU A 167 -4.76 11.97 17.33
N GLN A 168 -4.43 11.89 18.62
CA GLN A 168 -5.02 10.95 19.57
C GLN A 168 -5.83 11.70 20.62
N ASP A 169 -7.09 11.29 20.79
CA ASP A 169 -8.02 11.86 21.75
C ASP A 169 -8.53 10.73 22.67
N VAL A 170 -8.38 10.93 23.97
CA VAL A 170 -8.74 9.95 25.01
C VAL A 170 -9.67 10.62 26.00
N ASP A 171 -10.95 10.31 25.89
CA ASP A 171 -11.99 10.82 26.76
C ASP A 171 -12.31 9.77 27.83
N VAL A 172 -11.98 10.08 29.08
CA VAL A 172 -12.18 9.21 30.24
C VAL A 172 -13.35 9.77 31.05
N THR A 173 -14.48 9.07 31.02
CA THR A 173 -15.64 9.41 31.85
C THR A 173 -15.53 8.66 33.18
N PRO A 174 -15.34 9.36 34.31
CA PRO A 174 -15.34 8.75 35.62
C PRO A 174 -16.76 8.39 36.06
N VAL A 175 -16.90 7.46 37.00
CA VAL A 175 -18.18 7.17 37.66
C VAL A 175 -18.58 8.36 38.55
N ARG A 176 -19.88 8.55 38.77
CA ARG A 176 -20.40 9.66 39.58
C ARG A 176 -19.90 9.64 41.01
N GLU A 177 -19.62 8.46 41.55
CA GLU A 177 -19.24 8.23 42.94
C GLU A 177 -17.76 8.55 43.23
N SER A 178 -16.88 8.52 42.22
CA SER A 178 -15.45 8.77 42.39
C SER A 178 -14.75 9.10 41.07
N ALA A 179 -13.96 10.17 41.09
CA ALA A 179 -13.10 10.55 39.96
C ALA A 179 -12.02 9.50 39.64
N TYR A 180 -11.75 8.56 40.56
CA TYR A 180 -10.74 7.52 40.39
C TYR A 180 -11.29 6.21 39.80
N LEU A 181 -12.60 6.04 39.73
CA LEU A 181 -13.21 4.89 39.06
C LEU A 181 -13.64 5.31 37.65
N VAL A 182 -13.20 4.54 36.67
CA VAL A 182 -13.50 4.81 35.25
C VAL A 182 -14.76 4.07 34.84
N GLU A 183 -15.77 4.79 34.38
CA GLU A 183 -16.99 4.21 33.81
C GLU A 183 -16.79 3.84 32.34
N ARG A 184 -16.18 4.76 31.57
CA ARG A 184 -16.02 4.61 30.12
C ARG A 184 -14.74 5.30 29.65
N VAL A 185 -14.01 4.66 28.75
CA VAL A 185 -12.93 5.27 27.98
C VAL A 185 -13.30 5.28 26.51
N LYS A 186 -13.25 6.45 25.88
CA LYS A 186 -13.45 6.62 24.44
C LYS A 186 -12.13 7.05 23.80
N PHE A 187 -11.56 6.15 23.03
CA PHE A 187 -10.35 6.41 22.25
C PHE A 187 -10.71 6.77 20.81
N ARG A 188 -10.17 7.89 20.30
CA ARG A 188 -10.25 8.27 18.88
C ARG A 188 -8.84 8.54 18.36
N ASN A 189 -8.51 7.96 17.22
CA ASN A 189 -7.26 8.22 16.51
C ASN A 189 -7.60 8.69 15.10
N ARG A 190 -7.03 9.83 14.70
CA ARG A 190 -7.21 10.43 13.37
C ARG A 190 -5.84 10.76 12.78
N VAL A 191 -5.63 10.38 11.52
CA VAL A 191 -4.43 10.75 10.77
C VAL A 191 -4.85 11.73 9.67
N PRO A 192 -4.65 13.05 9.85
CA PRO A 192 -5.06 14.04 8.86
C PRO A 192 -4.16 14.00 7.61
N GLY A 193 -4.75 14.22 6.43
CA GLY A 193 -4.02 14.29 5.16
C GLY A 193 -3.16 15.56 5.06
N ARG A 194 -1.95 15.55 5.61
CA ARG A 194 -1.07 16.74 5.61
C ARG A 194 -0.68 17.21 4.21
N ILE A 195 -0.28 16.29 3.33
CA ILE A 195 0.09 16.63 1.94
C ILE A 195 -1.12 17.19 1.20
N GLU A 196 -2.30 16.62 1.43
CA GLU A 196 -3.54 17.11 0.84
C GLU A 196 -3.83 18.55 1.28
N HIS A 197 -3.75 18.81 2.58
CA HIS A 197 -4.09 20.12 3.13
C HIS A 197 -3.02 21.20 2.87
N ARG A 198 -1.72 20.86 2.94
CA ARG A 198 -0.62 21.82 2.79
C ARG A 198 -0.15 22.03 1.35
N LEU A 199 -0.33 21.05 0.46
CA LEU A 199 0.17 21.12 -0.91
C LEU A 199 -0.98 21.10 -1.92
N TYR A 200 -1.84 20.08 -1.88
CA TYR A 200 -2.86 19.90 -2.92
C TYR A 200 -3.91 21.00 -2.87
N ARG A 201 -4.51 21.27 -1.70
CA ARG A 201 -5.52 22.35 -1.56
C ARG A 201 -5.03 23.71 -2.07
N PRO A 202 -3.89 24.26 -1.60
CA PRO A 202 -3.47 25.57 -2.06
C PRO A 202 -3.12 25.58 -3.55
N VAL A 203 -2.52 24.52 -4.09
CA VAL A 203 -2.24 24.43 -5.54
C VAL A 203 -3.54 24.38 -6.34
N LEU A 204 -4.53 23.61 -5.90
CA LEU A 204 -5.83 23.52 -6.56
C LEU A 204 -6.59 24.85 -6.49
N GLU A 205 -6.52 25.56 -5.37
CA GLU A 205 -7.10 26.89 -5.21
C GLU A 205 -6.41 27.93 -6.11
N LEU A 206 -5.07 27.89 -6.21
CA LEU A 206 -4.30 28.73 -7.14
C LEU A 206 -4.65 28.43 -8.61
N LEU A 207 -4.80 27.16 -8.97
CA LEU A 207 -5.21 26.77 -10.33
C LEU A 207 -6.66 27.19 -10.62
N ALA A 208 -7.56 27.05 -9.64
CA ALA A 208 -8.96 27.46 -9.77
C ALA A 208 -9.07 28.98 -9.95
N THR A 209 -8.35 29.76 -9.15
CA THR A 209 -8.31 31.23 -9.25
C THR A 209 -7.65 31.71 -10.55
N ALA A 210 -6.57 31.06 -11.00
CA ALA A 210 -5.97 31.31 -12.30
C ALA A 210 -6.96 31.01 -13.45
N GLY A 211 -7.67 29.87 -13.38
CA GLY A 211 -8.69 29.50 -14.34
C GLY A 211 -9.87 30.49 -14.38
N GLN A 212 -10.36 30.93 -13.23
CA GLN A 212 -11.40 31.96 -13.14
C GLN A 212 -10.92 33.31 -13.71
N SER A 213 -9.66 33.66 -13.48
CA SER A 213 -9.07 34.89 -14.03
C SER A 213 -8.88 34.79 -15.55
N ALA A 214 -8.46 33.63 -16.07
CA ALA A 214 -8.35 33.37 -17.51
C ALA A 214 -9.70 33.52 -18.23
N ARG A 215 -10.82 33.15 -17.58
CA ARG A 215 -12.17 33.40 -18.14
C ARG A 215 -12.48 34.87 -18.35
N ARG A 216 -11.84 35.79 -17.61
CA ARG A 216 -12.01 37.24 -17.81
C ARG A 216 -11.30 37.75 -19.08
N LEU A 217 -10.28 37.05 -19.56
CA LEU A 217 -9.61 37.39 -20.83
C LEU A 217 -10.49 37.07 -22.05
N ALA A 218 -11.48 36.16 -21.90
CA ALA A 218 -12.47 35.86 -22.92
C ALA A 218 -13.64 36.88 -22.90
N GLY A 219 -13.32 38.18 -22.95
CA GLY A 219 -14.27 39.29 -22.80
C GLY A 219 -15.24 39.52 -23.97
N GLY A 220 -15.28 38.64 -24.98
CA GLY A 220 -16.22 38.70 -26.10
C GLY A 220 -15.91 39.76 -27.18
N SER A 221 -14.88 40.58 -27.01
CA SER A 221 -14.47 41.61 -27.98
C SER A 221 -13.49 41.06 -29.04
N VAL A 222 -13.88 41.15 -30.31
CA VAL A 222 -13.04 40.71 -31.46
C VAL A 222 -11.69 41.43 -31.50
N HIS A 223 -11.65 42.72 -31.17
CA HIS A 223 -10.41 43.53 -31.14
C HIS A 223 -9.37 43.03 -30.14
N THR A 224 -9.81 42.51 -28.98
CA THR A 224 -8.91 41.98 -27.94
C THR A 224 -8.28 40.67 -28.39
N TYR A 225 -9.04 39.81 -29.08
CA TYR A 225 -8.51 38.58 -29.68
C TYR A 225 -7.50 38.85 -30.80
N LEU A 226 -7.77 39.85 -31.67
CA LEU A 226 -6.80 40.27 -32.69
C LEU A 226 -5.50 40.78 -32.05
N GLY A 227 -5.60 41.55 -30.96
CA GLY A 227 -4.44 42.03 -30.20
C GLY A 227 -3.59 40.89 -29.63
N TYR A 228 -4.23 39.86 -29.03
CA TYR A 228 -3.52 38.67 -28.56
C TYR A 228 -2.83 37.91 -29.69
N GLY A 229 -3.50 37.78 -30.85
CA GLY A 229 -2.91 37.14 -32.03
C GLY A 229 -1.70 37.89 -32.58
N PHE A 230 -1.79 39.21 -32.73
CA PHE A 230 -0.68 40.05 -33.20
C PHE A 230 0.51 39.99 -32.23
N PHE A 231 0.27 40.12 -30.92
CA PHE A 231 1.34 40.07 -29.93
C PHE A 231 2.00 38.68 -29.87
N GLY A 232 1.20 37.61 -29.95
CA GLY A 232 1.71 36.24 -30.05
C GLY A 232 2.59 36.02 -31.27
N LEU A 233 2.19 36.55 -32.43
CA LEU A 233 2.96 36.47 -33.68
C LEU A 233 4.29 37.22 -33.58
N VAL A 234 4.27 38.46 -33.08
CA VAL A 234 5.49 39.27 -32.89
C VAL A 234 6.44 38.60 -31.90
N THR A 235 5.91 38.07 -30.79
CA THR A 235 6.73 37.36 -29.78
C THR A 235 7.37 36.11 -30.37
N LEU A 236 6.62 35.31 -31.12
CA LEU A 236 7.14 34.14 -31.83
C LEU A 236 8.25 34.52 -32.81
N LEU A 237 8.04 35.60 -33.57
CA LEU A 237 9.03 36.09 -34.54
C LEU A 237 10.32 36.54 -33.84
N VAL A 238 10.22 37.26 -32.73
CA VAL A 238 11.38 37.70 -31.93
C VAL A 238 12.12 36.50 -31.35
N VAL A 239 11.41 35.53 -30.78
CA VAL A 239 12.03 34.30 -30.25
C VAL A 239 12.75 33.53 -31.34
N LEU A 240 12.18 33.48 -32.55
CA LEU A 240 12.78 32.78 -33.68
C LEU A 240 13.98 33.54 -34.26
N VAL A 241 13.98 34.87 -34.23
CA VAL A 241 15.12 35.70 -34.68
C VAL A 241 16.26 35.70 -33.66
N VAL A 242 15.96 35.63 -32.35
CA VAL A 242 16.98 35.62 -31.29
C VAL A 242 17.49 34.20 -31.00
N GLY A 243 16.68 33.19 -31.29
CA GLY A 243 17.01 31.77 -31.11
C GLY A 243 17.79 31.15 -32.28
N TRP A 244 18.05 31.92 -33.34
CA TRP A 244 18.89 31.55 -34.49
C TRP A 244 20.18 32.38 -34.51
#